data_AF-A0A9P4VRS9-F1
#
_entry.id   AF-A0A9P4VRS9-F1
#
_cell.length_a   1.000
_cell.length_b   1.000
_cell.length_c   1.000
_cell.angle_alpha   90.00
_cell.angle_beta   90.00
_cell.angle_gamma   90.00
#
_symmetry.space_group_name_H-M   'P 1'
#
loop_
_entity.id
_entity.type
_entity.pdbx_description
1 polymer ?
#
loop_
_entity_poly.entity_id
_entity_poly.type
_entity_poly.pdbx_seq_one_letter_code
_entity_poly.pdbx_strand_id
1 'polypeptide(L)'
;MRFSPIQFLAATLTFETAALAQRTMGFIGCSMAENVAQGYVAIGGQKMWGPYGTGGAVVQSWTNTNSASWQAFDRQAQQNGKPTEVWVQICIFAQNGVNYNEVKQLIANARQHAAPDAKIYITGQPLYDPGQSCFLAGANGPELTESMAQQAAADATQNVTYPGPFRLRNGEVQDGCHANSAGQQSLGRQAQGYFG
;
A
#
# COMPACT_ATOMS: atom_id res chain seq x y z
N MET A 1 63.90 34.19 -17.79
CA MET A 1 63.11 33.23 -17.01
C MET A 1 61.69 33.28 -17.54
N ARG A 2 61.22 32.23 -18.22
CA ARG A 2 59.86 32.14 -18.78
C ARG A 2 59.06 31.19 -17.88
N PHE A 3 57.94 31.67 -17.32
CA PHE A 3 57.00 30.87 -16.55
C PHE A 3 55.97 30.25 -17.51
N SER A 4 55.80 28.93 -17.45
CA SER A 4 54.68 28.22 -18.07
C SER A 4 53.49 28.21 -17.10
N PRO A 5 52.25 28.47 -17.56
CA PRO A 5 51.07 28.24 -16.74
C PRO A 5 50.68 26.76 -16.78
N ILE A 6 50.51 26.17 -15.61
CA ILE A 6 49.91 24.84 -15.42
C ILE A 6 48.40 25.00 -15.58
N GLN A 7 47.82 24.38 -16.61
CA GLN A 7 46.38 24.26 -16.74
C GLN A 7 45.87 23.17 -15.79
N PHE A 8 45.05 23.56 -14.81
CA PHE A 8 44.26 22.62 -14.02
C PHE A 8 43.05 22.19 -14.85
N LEU A 9 42.98 20.92 -15.25
CA LEU A 9 41.72 20.30 -15.64
C LEU A 9 40.89 20.09 -14.36
N ALA A 10 39.81 20.86 -14.22
CA ALA A 10 38.77 20.54 -13.25
C ALA A 10 37.95 19.37 -13.82
N ALA A 11 38.10 18.18 -13.23
CA ALA A 11 37.18 17.08 -13.45
C ALA A 11 35.85 17.45 -12.79
N THR A 12 34.85 17.82 -13.60
CA THR A 12 33.46 17.86 -13.15
C THR A 12 33.02 16.45 -12.79
N LEU A 13 32.99 16.15 -11.50
CA LEU A 13 32.23 15.04 -10.93
C LEU A 13 30.75 15.31 -11.23
N THR A 14 30.23 14.69 -12.28
CA THR A 14 28.80 14.45 -12.38
C THR A 14 28.44 13.55 -11.21
N PHE A 15 27.85 14.13 -10.17
CA PHE A 15 27.05 13.35 -9.24
C PHE A 15 25.99 12.66 -10.09
N GLU A 16 26.20 11.37 -10.34
CA GLU A 16 25.09 10.48 -10.63
C GLU A 16 24.05 10.81 -9.56
N THR A 17 22.93 11.40 -10.00
CA THR A 17 21.67 11.21 -9.30
C THR A 17 21.52 9.70 -9.21
N ALA A 18 22.02 9.11 -8.13
CA ALA A 18 21.64 7.78 -7.72
C ALA A 18 20.12 7.85 -7.76
N ALA A 19 19.55 7.24 -8.80
CA ALA A 19 18.13 7.28 -9.03
C ALA A 19 17.53 6.84 -7.71
N LEU A 20 16.86 7.76 -7.01
CA LEU A 20 15.86 7.36 -6.05
C LEU A 20 14.99 6.43 -6.87
N ALA A 21 15.12 5.12 -6.65
CA ALA A 21 14.27 4.15 -7.32
C ALA A 21 12.86 4.66 -7.04
N GLN A 22 12.24 5.24 -8.06
CA GLN A 22 11.06 6.07 -7.84
C GLN A 22 10.01 5.09 -7.35
N ARG A 23 9.59 5.23 -6.09
CA ARG A 23 8.59 4.35 -5.52
C ARG A 23 7.31 4.60 -6.32
N THR A 24 7.03 3.75 -7.29
CA THR A 24 5.98 3.95 -8.29
C THR A 24 4.62 3.45 -7.83
N MET A 25 4.58 2.72 -6.72
CA MET A 25 3.36 2.15 -6.17
C MET A 25 2.89 2.90 -4.93
N GLY A 26 1.74 3.56 -5.03
CA GLY A 26 1.02 4.07 -3.86
C GLY A 26 0.21 2.97 -3.19
N PHE A 27 -0.21 3.19 -1.95
CA PHE A 27 -1.18 2.31 -1.30
C PHE A 27 -2.23 3.09 -0.53
N ILE A 28 -3.44 2.54 -0.41
CA ILE A 28 -4.51 3.00 0.47
C ILE A 28 -5.01 1.83 1.31
N GLY A 29 -5.55 2.13 2.49
CA GLY A 29 -6.04 1.10 3.41
C GLY A 29 -6.18 1.62 4.82
N CYS A 30 -5.78 0.79 5.78
CA CYS A 30 -5.88 1.04 7.22
C CYS A 30 -4.54 0.76 7.94
N SER A 31 -4.57 0.60 9.27
CA SER A 31 -3.41 0.19 10.06
C SER A 31 -2.80 -1.15 9.62
N MET A 32 -3.61 -2.06 9.05
CA MET A 32 -3.08 -3.31 8.48
C MET A 32 -2.30 -3.07 7.19
N ALA A 33 -2.66 -2.05 6.40
CA ALA A 33 -1.91 -1.67 5.20
C ALA A 33 -0.57 -1.04 5.59
N GLU A 34 -0.56 -0.23 6.66
CA GLU A 34 0.68 0.27 7.27
C GLU A 34 1.60 -0.87 7.71
N ASN A 35 1.07 -1.94 8.32
CA ASN A 35 1.89 -3.09 8.73
C ASN A 35 2.54 -3.79 7.53
N VAL A 36 1.81 -3.95 6.43
CA VAL A 36 2.36 -4.50 5.17
C VAL A 36 3.43 -3.56 4.61
N ALA A 37 3.16 -2.25 4.52
CA ALA A 37 4.09 -1.28 3.96
C ALA A 37 5.37 -1.16 4.82
N GLN A 38 5.23 -1.10 6.14
CA GLN A 38 6.35 -1.09 7.07
C GLN A 38 7.21 -2.35 6.90
N GLY A 39 6.58 -3.52 6.85
CA GLY A 39 7.25 -4.78 6.59
C GLY A 39 8.00 -4.82 5.27
N TYR A 40 7.32 -4.44 4.19
CA TYR A 40 7.85 -4.44 2.82
C TYR A 40 9.09 -3.55 2.70
N VAL A 41 9.05 -2.34 3.28
CA VAL A 41 10.22 -1.44 3.28
C VAL A 41 11.34 -1.97 4.16
N ALA A 42 11.02 -2.52 5.34
CA ALA A 42 12.01 -3.04 6.27
C ALA A 42 12.84 -4.20 5.69
N ILE A 43 12.28 -4.98 4.76
CA ILE A 43 12.98 -6.07 4.08
C ILE A 43 13.63 -5.65 2.75
N GLY A 44 13.63 -4.35 2.42
CA GLY A 44 14.31 -3.80 1.25
C GLY A 44 13.43 -3.66 -0.01
N GLY A 45 12.11 -3.77 0.11
CA GLY A 45 11.19 -3.47 -0.99
C GLY A 45 11.29 -2.01 -1.44
N GLN A 46 11.33 -1.78 -2.76
CA GLN A 46 11.65 -0.48 -3.36
C GLN A 46 10.52 0.13 -4.19
N LYS A 47 9.46 -0.62 -4.51
CA LYS A 47 8.41 -0.19 -5.42
C LYS A 47 7.27 0.55 -4.72
N MET A 48 6.76 -0.01 -3.63
CA MET A 48 5.66 0.58 -2.85
C MET A 48 6.15 1.74 -1.98
N TRP A 49 5.31 2.75 -1.73
CA TRP A 49 5.57 3.83 -0.78
C TRP A 49 5.81 3.31 0.65
N GLY A 50 6.53 4.09 1.44
CA GLY A 50 6.67 3.83 2.88
C GLY A 50 5.37 4.13 3.64
N PRO A 51 5.27 3.67 4.90
CA PRO A 51 4.13 3.96 5.77
C PRO A 51 3.92 5.47 5.93
N TYR A 52 2.67 5.95 5.92
CA TYR A 52 2.38 7.39 5.94
C TYR A 52 1.19 7.82 6.81
N GLY A 53 0.64 6.90 7.62
CA GLY A 53 -0.33 7.23 8.66
C GLY A 53 -1.79 7.04 8.24
N THR A 54 -2.12 5.87 7.70
CA THR A 54 -3.48 5.42 7.35
C THR A 54 -4.18 4.68 8.51
N GLY A 55 -3.60 4.70 9.72
CA GLY A 55 -4.17 4.07 10.90
C GLY A 55 -5.61 4.54 11.18
N GLY A 56 -6.52 3.59 11.44
CA GLY A 56 -7.92 3.87 11.73
C GLY A 56 -8.80 4.22 10.51
N ALA A 57 -8.23 4.32 9.32
CA ALA A 57 -9.03 4.48 8.10
C ALA A 57 -9.75 3.16 7.75
N VAL A 58 -10.89 3.29 7.06
CA VAL A 58 -11.71 2.20 6.54
C VAL A 58 -12.19 2.59 5.14
N VAL A 59 -12.89 1.71 4.42
CA VAL A 59 -13.42 1.99 3.08
C VAL A 59 -14.11 3.37 3.01
N GLN A 60 -14.95 3.70 3.99
CA GLN A 60 -15.68 4.98 4.03
C GLN A 60 -14.77 6.21 4.20
N SER A 61 -13.54 6.05 4.72
CA SER A 61 -12.55 7.12 4.78
C SER A 61 -12.05 7.53 3.39
N TRP A 62 -12.23 6.66 2.39
CA TRP A 62 -11.69 6.81 1.04
C TRP A 62 -12.77 6.98 -0.05
N THR A 63 -14.07 6.94 0.31
CA THR A 63 -15.17 7.11 -0.67
C THR A 63 -15.44 8.58 -1.03
N ASN A 64 -14.92 9.55 -0.27
CA ASN A 64 -14.93 10.96 -0.62
C ASN A 64 -13.53 11.41 -1.06
N THR A 65 -13.36 11.78 -2.33
CA THR A 65 -12.08 12.23 -2.95
C THR A 65 -11.39 13.40 -2.22
N ASN A 66 -12.13 14.15 -1.41
CA ASN A 66 -11.60 15.28 -0.63
C ASN A 66 -11.30 14.93 0.85
N SER A 67 -11.37 13.67 1.24
CA SER A 67 -11.19 13.24 2.63
C SER A 67 -9.77 13.48 3.14
N ALA A 68 -9.61 13.48 4.47
CA ALA A 68 -8.29 13.57 5.10
C ALA A 68 -7.35 12.42 4.66
N SER A 69 -7.91 11.24 4.36
CA SER A 69 -7.16 10.09 3.86
C SER A 69 -6.59 10.35 2.47
N TRP A 70 -7.38 10.89 1.55
CA TRP A 70 -6.89 11.29 0.22
C TRP A 70 -5.89 12.43 0.28
N GLN A 71 -6.10 13.42 1.16
CA GLN A 71 -5.10 14.47 1.39
C GLN A 71 -3.76 13.90 1.88
N ALA A 72 -3.77 12.82 2.68
CA ALA A 72 -2.55 12.15 3.10
C ALA A 72 -1.87 11.40 1.95
N PHE A 73 -2.64 10.71 1.13
CA PHE A 73 -2.16 10.07 -0.10
C PHE A 73 -1.53 11.09 -1.06
N ASP A 74 -2.20 12.23 -1.28
CA ASP A 74 -1.72 13.27 -2.18
C ASP A 74 -0.41 13.91 -1.70
N ARG A 75 -0.21 14.03 -0.38
CA ARG A 75 1.09 14.45 0.18
C ARG A 75 2.20 13.46 -0.16
N GLN A 76 1.90 12.15 -0.17
CA GLN A 76 2.88 11.14 -0.61
C GLN A 76 3.13 11.23 -2.11
N ALA A 77 2.10 11.46 -2.91
CA ALA A 77 2.24 11.65 -4.36
C ALA A 77 3.07 12.90 -4.70
N GLN A 78 3.00 13.98 -3.91
CA GLN A 78 3.86 15.15 -4.08
C GLN A 78 5.35 14.84 -3.83
N GLN A 79 5.65 13.88 -2.96
CA GLN A 79 7.02 13.49 -2.60
C GLN A 79 7.59 12.43 -3.56
N ASN A 80 6.76 11.48 -4.00
CA ASN A 80 7.19 10.32 -4.79
C ASN A 80 6.84 10.42 -6.28
N GLY A 81 6.02 11.40 -6.66
CA GLY A 81 5.32 11.45 -7.95
C GLY A 81 3.96 10.73 -7.90
N LYS A 82 3.07 11.06 -8.83
CA LYS A 82 1.79 10.33 -8.97
C LYS A 82 2.09 8.86 -9.27
N PRO A 83 1.48 7.91 -8.54
CA PRO A 83 1.82 6.52 -8.68
C PRO A 83 1.25 5.93 -9.98
N THR A 84 2.05 5.11 -10.66
CA THR A 84 1.60 4.32 -11.82
C THR A 84 0.97 3.00 -11.41
N GLU A 85 1.05 2.65 -10.13
CA GLU A 85 0.41 1.48 -9.54
C GLU A 85 -0.18 1.84 -8.17
N VAL A 86 -1.37 1.36 -7.83
CA VAL A 86 -1.95 1.55 -6.49
C VAL A 86 -2.38 0.22 -5.92
N TRP A 87 -1.92 -0.10 -4.71
CA TRP A 87 -2.46 -1.19 -3.92
C TRP A 87 -3.57 -0.69 -3.00
N VAL A 88 -4.75 -1.29 -3.12
CA VAL A 88 -5.93 -1.03 -2.32
C VAL A 88 -6.13 -2.18 -1.34
N GLN A 89 -6.00 -1.91 -0.05
CA GLN A 89 -6.46 -2.84 0.98
C GLN A 89 -7.87 -2.44 1.44
N ILE A 90 -8.85 -3.31 1.19
CA ILE A 90 -10.22 -3.11 1.69
C ILE A 90 -10.20 -3.33 3.20
N CYS A 91 -10.40 -2.25 3.97
CA CYS A 91 -10.45 -2.31 5.43
C CYS A 91 -11.80 -1.85 6.00
N ILE A 92 -12.24 -2.51 7.06
CA ILE A 92 -13.50 -2.21 7.75
C ILE A 92 -13.32 -2.19 9.26
N PHE A 93 -14.30 -1.58 9.92
CA PHE A 93 -14.62 -1.87 11.30
C PHE A 93 -15.95 -2.63 11.37
N ALA A 94 -16.10 -3.47 12.39
CA ALA A 94 -17.26 -4.34 12.57
C ALA A 94 -18.59 -3.58 12.52
N GLN A 95 -18.63 -2.39 13.14
CA GLN A 95 -19.83 -1.56 13.20
C GLN A 95 -20.22 -0.90 11.87
N ASN A 96 -19.30 -0.82 10.91
CA ASN A 96 -19.55 -0.20 9.61
C ASN A 96 -19.80 -1.24 8.51
N GLY A 97 -18.99 -2.30 8.49
CA GLY A 97 -18.95 -3.24 7.38
C GLY A 97 -18.50 -2.59 6.06
N VAL A 98 -18.84 -3.24 4.95
CA VAL A 98 -18.62 -2.75 3.59
C VAL A 98 -19.66 -3.34 2.65
N ASN A 99 -20.05 -2.58 1.63
CA ASN A 99 -20.76 -3.10 0.47
C ASN A 99 -19.97 -2.86 -0.83
N TYR A 100 -20.36 -3.59 -1.88
CA TYR A 100 -19.62 -3.56 -3.14
C TYR A 100 -19.67 -2.21 -3.88
N ASN A 101 -20.71 -1.39 -3.68
CA ASN A 101 -20.74 -0.04 -4.28
C ASN A 101 -19.66 0.86 -3.67
N GLU A 102 -19.40 0.75 -2.38
CA GLU A 102 -18.31 1.48 -1.73
C GLU A 102 -16.94 1.02 -2.24
N VAL A 103 -16.77 -0.28 -2.51
CA VAL A 103 -15.54 -0.83 -3.12
C VAL A 103 -15.32 -0.27 -4.53
N LYS A 104 -16.37 -0.22 -5.37
CA LYS A 104 -16.27 0.43 -6.69
C LYS A 104 -15.89 1.91 -6.58
N GLN A 105 -16.50 2.63 -5.63
CA GLN A 105 -16.16 4.04 -5.39
C GLN A 105 -14.72 4.21 -4.92
N LEU A 106 -14.25 3.35 -4.01
CA LEU A 106 -12.87 3.30 -3.53
C LEU A 106 -11.88 3.15 -4.68
N ILE A 107 -12.11 2.18 -5.58
CA ILE A 107 -11.28 1.93 -6.76
C ILE A 107 -11.33 3.12 -7.73
N ALA A 108 -12.51 3.68 -7.98
CA ALA A 108 -12.68 4.83 -8.86
C ALA A 108 -11.92 6.07 -8.32
N ASN A 109 -11.98 6.31 -7.01
CA ASN A 109 -11.23 7.39 -6.38
C ASN A 109 -9.71 7.13 -6.46
N ALA A 110 -9.26 5.90 -6.23
CA ALA A 110 -7.84 5.55 -6.39
C ALA A 110 -7.29 5.90 -7.78
N ARG A 111 -8.09 5.72 -8.84
CA ARG A 111 -7.72 6.14 -10.20
C ARG A 111 -7.61 7.66 -10.35
N GLN A 112 -8.47 8.44 -9.70
CA GLN A 112 -8.44 9.90 -9.78
C GLN A 112 -7.16 10.48 -9.16
N HIS A 113 -6.67 9.85 -8.10
CA HIS A 113 -5.46 10.28 -7.39
C HIS A 113 -4.16 9.70 -7.97
N ALA A 114 -4.24 8.67 -8.81
CA ALA A 114 -3.11 8.05 -9.46
C ALA A 114 -2.70 8.75 -10.77
N ALA A 115 -1.62 8.25 -11.40
CA ALA A 115 -1.29 8.60 -12.78
C ALA A 115 -2.34 8.03 -13.76
N PRO A 116 -2.47 8.61 -14.97
CA PRO A 116 -3.27 8.00 -16.03
C PRO A 116 -2.88 6.54 -16.26
N ASP A 117 -3.87 5.69 -16.52
CA ASP A 117 -3.71 4.25 -16.77
C ASP A 117 -3.01 3.46 -15.65
N ALA A 118 -3.00 4.00 -14.42
CA ALA A 118 -2.41 3.32 -13.28
C ALA A 118 -3.05 1.93 -13.04
N LYS A 119 -2.19 0.94 -12.78
CA LYS A 119 -2.64 -0.41 -12.42
C LYS A 119 -3.15 -0.41 -10.98
N ILE A 120 -4.31 -1.00 -10.75
CA ILE A 120 -4.87 -1.13 -9.41
C ILE A 120 -4.79 -2.59 -8.97
N TYR A 121 -4.14 -2.82 -7.84
CA TYR A 121 -4.15 -4.08 -7.13
C TYR A 121 -5.11 -4.01 -5.96
N ILE A 122 -5.85 -5.07 -5.68
CA ILE A 122 -6.82 -5.06 -4.58
C ILE A 122 -6.71 -6.32 -3.72
N THR A 123 -6.76 -6.16 -2.41
CA THR A 123 -6.80 -7.25 -1.43
C THR A 123 -7.78 -6.94 -0.31
N GLY A 124 -8.22 -7.95 0.44
CA GLY A 124 -8.85 -7.74 1.74
C GLY A 124 -7.85 -7.33 2.83
N GLN A 125 -8.36 -7.10 4.05
CA GLN A 125 -7.53 -7.16 5.26
C GLN A 125 -6.87 -8.54 5.37
N PRO A 126 -5.69 -8.67 6.01
CA PRO A 126 -5.03 -9.95 6.16
C PRO A 126 -5.95 -10.98 6.82
N LEU A 127 -5.95 -12.19 6.28
CA LEU A 127 -6.56 -13.35 6.92
C LEU A 127 -5.67 -13.85 8.05
N TYR A 128 -6.26 -14.61 8.95
CA TYR A 128 -5.57 -15.17 10.11
C TYR A 128 -5.59 -16.70 10.08
N ASP A 129 -4.73 -17.33 10.86
CA ASP A 129 -4.82 -18.77 11.10
C ASP A 129 -6.09 -19.12 11.91
N PRO A 130 -6.59 -20.38 11.80
CA PRO A 130 -7.81 -20.80 12.49
C PRO A 130 -7.76 -20.50 14.00
N GLY A 131 -8.87 -19.96 14.52
CA GLY A 131 -8.99 -19.57 15.93
C GLY A 131 -8.60 -18.11 16.21
N GLN A 132 -8.20 -17.36 15.19
CA GLN A 132 -7.86 -15.94 15.29
C GLN A 132 -8.56 -15.11 14.20
N SER A 133 -8.87 -13.86 14.50
CA SER A 133 -9.37 -12.85 13.55
C SER A 133 -9.06 -11.45 14.09
N CYS A 134 -9.18 -10.42 13.26
CA CYS A 134 -9.03 -9.04 13.72
C CYS A 134 -10.29 -8.59 14.47
N PHE A 135 -10.19 -8.38 15.77
CA PHE A 135 -11.36 -7.98 16.58
C PHE A 135 -11.99 -6.65 16.12
N LEU A 136 -11.21 -5.73 15.54
CA LEU A 136 -11.70 -4.45 15.03
C LEU A 136 -12.64 -4.62 13.83
N ALA A 137 -12.38 -5.61 12.98
CA ALA A 137 -13.20 -5.90 11.80
C ALA A 137 -14.38 -6.83 12.12
N GLY A 138 -14.40 -7.43 13.31
CA GLY A 138 -15.37 -8.44 13.72
C GLY A 138 -14.99 -9.84 13.21
N ALA A 139 -15.70 -10.86 13.70
CA ALA A 139 -15.31 -12.27 13.53
C ALA A 139 -15.04 -12.68 12.07
N ASN A 140 -15.88 -12.21 11.13
CA ASN A 140 -15.79 -12.54 9.70
C ASN A 140 -15.36 -11.33 8.85
N GLY A 141 -14.84 -10.29 9.48
CA GLY A 141 -14.48 -9.04 8.80
C GLY A 141 -13.40 -9.24 7.74
N PRO A 142 -12.26 -9.88 8.07
CA PRO A 142 -11.23 -10.19 7.08
C PRO A 142 -11.76 -10.99 5.89
N GLU A 143 -12.54 -12.05 6.12
CA GLU A 143 -13.14 -12.88 5.07
C GLU A 143 -14.12 -12.09 4.20
N LEU A 144 -14.91 -11.19 4.80
CA LEU A 144 -15.77 -10.28 4.05
C LEU A 144 -14.95 -9.39 3.12
N THR A 145 -13.93 -8.71 3.63
CA THR A 145 -13.09 -7.82 2.80
C THR A 145 -12.34 -8.58 1.70
N GLU A 146 -11.95 -9.81 1.99
CA GLU A 146 -11.30 -10.70 1.03
C GLU A 146 -12.25 -11.12 -0.09
N SER A 147 -13.48 -11.53 0.24
CA SER A 147 -14.51 -11.82 -0.77
C SER A 147 -14.84 -10.60 -1.65
N MET A 148 -14.81 -9.39 -1.08
CA MET A 148 -15.02 -8.14 -1.82
C MET A 148 -13.88 -7.85 -2.81
N ALA A 149 -12.63 -8.15 -2.43
CA ALA A 149 -11.48 -8.00 -3.32
C ALA A 149 -11.55 -8.99 -4.49
N GLN A 150 -11.94 -10.25 -4.21
CA GLN A 150 -12.16 -11.27 -5.24
C GLN A 150 -13.31 -10.87 -6.17
N GLN A 151 -14.42 -10.37 -5.62
CA GLN A 151 -15.55 -9.86 -6.40
C GLN A 151 -15.12 -8.70 -7.31
N ALA A 152 -14.32 -7.77 -6.80
CA ALA A 152 -13.80 -6.65 -7.59
C ALA A 152 -12.91 -7.12 -8.75
N ALA A 153 -12.07 -8.15 -8.54
CA ALA A 153 -11.23 -8.70 -9.60
C ALA A 153 -12.01 -9.53 -10.63
N ALA A 154 -13.10 -10.18 -10.21
CA ALA A 154 -14.00 -10.91 -11.11
C ALA A 154 -14.86 -9.97 -11.97
N ASP A 155 -15.09 -8.74 -11.52
CA ASP A 155 -15.81 -7.71 -12.26
C ASP A 155 -14.88 -7.02 -13.26
N ALA A 156 -14.96 -7.43 -14.53
CA ALA A 156 -14.15 -6.87 -15.61
C ALA A 156 -14.31 -5.34 -15.77
N THR A 157 -15.43 -4.76 -15.34
CA THR A 157 -15.63 -3.29 -15.38
C THR A 157 -14.72 -2.57 -14.38
N GLN A 158 -14.29 -3.26 -13.33
CA GLN A 158 -13.38 -2.69 -12.34
C GLN A 158 -11.94 -2.73 -12.80
N ASN A 159 -11.51 -3.58 -13.74
CA ASN A 159 -10.13 -3.64 -14.26
C ASN A 159 -9.06 -3.52 -13.15
N VAL A 160 -9.14 -4.41 -12.16
CA VAL A 160 -8.18 -4.51 -11.05
C VAL A 160 -7.53 -5.89 -11.04
N THR A 161 -6.35 -6.01 -10.44
CA THR A 161 -5.66 -7.31 -10.27
C THR A 161 -5.70 -7.73 -8.81
N TYR A 162 -6.13 -8.96 -8.55
CA TYR A 162 -6.12 -9.53 -7.20
C TYR A 162 -4.87 -10.41 -6.99
N PRO A 163 -3.96 -10.05 -6.06
CA PRO A 163 -2.72 -10.78 -5.82
C PRO A 163 -2.84 -12.16 -5.16
N GLY A 164 -4.00 -12.44 -4.55
CA GLY A 164 -4.08 -13.40 -3.46
C GLY A 164 -4.20 -12.69 -2.10
N PRO A 165 -4.56 -13.43 -1.04
CA PRO A 165 -4.73 -12.85 0.28
C PRO A 165 -3.38 -12.66 0.96
N PHE A 166 -3.30 -11.61 1.78
CA PHE A 166 -2.28 -11.56 2.83
C PHE A 166 -2.71 -12.45 4.00
N ARG A 167 -1.76 -13.08 4.68
CA ARG A 167 -2.02 -13.90 5.85
C ARG A 167 -1.06 -13.61 6.99
N LEU A 168 -1.62 -13.53 8.20
CA LEU A 168 -0.87 -13.52 9.45
C LEU A 168 -1.02 -14.87 10.14
N ARG A 169 0.11 -15.43 10.58
CA ARG A 169 0.18 -16.72 11.26
C ARG A 169 0.10 -16.58 12.78
N ASN A 170 -0.14 -17.69 13.46
CA ASN A 170 -0.01 -17.74 14.90
C ASN A 170 1.38 -17.25 15.35
N GLY A 171 1.43 -16.34 16.33
CA GLY A 171 2.66 -15.71 16.80
C GLY A 171 3.14 -14.50 15.99
N GLU A 172 2.46 -14.13 14.91
CA GLU A 172 2.75 -12.93 14.10
C GLU A 172 1.88 -11.71 14.48
N VAL A 173 0.99 -11.86 15.44
CA VAL A 173 0.01 -10.84 15.86
C VAL A 173 0.29 -10.34 17.26
N GLN A 174 0.16 -9.03 17.48
CA GLN A 174 0.49 -8.37 18.74
C GLN A 174 -0.70 -8.21 19.68
N ASP A 175 -1.85 -7.77 19.17
CA ASP A 175 -2.96 -7.26 19.98
C ASP A 175 -4.33 -7.86 19.57
N GLY A 176 -4.31 -9.00 18.90
CA GLY A 176 -5.51 -9.61 18.35
C GLY A 176 -5.98 -8.98 17.03
N CYS A 177 -5.22 -8.06 16.44
CA CYS A 177 -5.42 -7.64 15.04
C CYS A 177 -4.08 -7.32 14.36
N HIS A 178 -3.31 -6.39 14.90
CA HIS A 178 -2.12 -5.86 14.25
C HIS A 178 -0.94 -6.83 14.28
N ALA A 179 -0.15 -6.79 13.21
CA ALA A 179 1.06 -7.58 13.12
C ALA A 179 2.10 -7.07 14.14
N ASN A 180 2.75 -8.00 14.85
CA ASN A 180 3.99 -7.70 15.57
C ASN A 180 5.17 -7.58 14.58
N SER A 181 6.40 -7.36 15.06
CA SER A 181 7.57 -7.23 14.18
C SER A 181 7.81 -8.45 13.27
N ALA A 182 7.55 -9.67 13.73
CA ALA A 182 7.66 -10.87 12.90
C ALA A 182 6.56 -10.92 11.84
N GLY A 183 5.32 -10.56 12.20
CA GLY A 183 4.21 -10.47 11.27
C GLY A 183 4.39 -9.39 10.21
N GLN A 184 4.93 -8.22 10.59
CA GLN A 184 5.28 -7.18 9.62
C GLN A 184 6.29 -7.71 8.60
N GLN A 185 7.36 -8.38 9.03
CA GLN A 185 8.30 -8.99 8.09
C GLN A 185 7.64 -10.07 7.21
N SER A 186 6.72 -10.86 7.76
CA SER A 186 5.98 -11.89 7.04
C SER A 186 5.08 -11.30 5.95
N LEU A 187 4.29 -10.27 6.30
CA LEU A 187 3.47 -9.51 5.37
C LEU A 187 4.31 -8.78 4.32
N GLY A 188 5.45 -8.21 4.74
CA GLY A 188 6.42 -7.60 3.83
C GLY A 188 6.91 -8.57 2.78
N ARG A 189 7.29 -9.80 3.17
CA ARG A 189 7.76 -10.83 2.23
C ARG A 189 6.66 -11.27 1.26
N GLN A 190 5.41 -11.36 1.73
CA GLN A 190 4.27 -11.63 0.86
C GLN A 190 4.07 -10.51 -0.17
N ALA A 191 4.17 -9.25 0.27
CA ALA A 191 4.05 -8.09 -0.61
C ALA A 191 5.21 -8.05 -1.61
N GLN A 192 6.44 -8.32 -1.18
CA GLN A 192 7.62 -8.36 -2.03
C GLN A 192 7.54 -9.49 -3.07
N GLY A 193 7.09 -10.68 -2.66
CA GLY A 193 6.91 -11.81 -3.57
C GLY A 193 5.95 -11.53 -4.72
N TYR A 194 5.00 -10.60 -4.53
CA TYR A 194 4.02 -10.25 -5.55
C TYR A 194 4.34 -8.95 -6.29
N PHE A 195 4.70 -7.88 -5.57
CA PHE A 195 4.89 -6.55 -6.16
C PHE A 195 6.31 -6.30 -6.68
N GLY A 196 7.30 -7.07 -6.18
CA GLY A 196 8.74 -6.85 -6.41
C GLY A 196 9.36 -5.99 -5.32
#